data_AF-X1U7C0-F1
#
_entry.id   AF-X1U7C0-F1
#
_cell.length_a   1.000
_cell.length_b   1.000
_cell.length_c   1.000
_cell.angle_alpha   90.00
_cell.angle_beta   90.00
_cell.angle_gamma   90.00
#
_symmetry.space_group_name_H-M   'P 1'
#
loop_
_entity.id
_entity.type
_entity.pdbx_description
1 polymer ?
#
loop_
_entity_poly.entity_id
_entity_poly.type
_entity_poly.pdbx_seq_one_letter_code
_entity_poly.pdbx_strand_id
1 'polypeptide(L)'
;MKTLPIKALQEVLRALVEVSVDTGVADDTSLVTRLDDSAKAWPVNAFTDLIVEITAGTGEGQVRKIDSNTATSLVPVTNFATAPDATSQYRIGFYGKMTSDIASWGGTGLTGRDISADLQALTDITITGILKSIGDIAAAESLIARIGAIADAVVAAGATGSVSAKLRRLTTDLATRAAEATLAKLIPIA
;
A
#
# COMPACT_ATOMS: atom_id res chain seq x y z
N MET A 1 -18.07 -33.02 27.50
CA MET A 1 -17.83 -31.95 26.50
C MET A 1 -19.17 -31.62 25.86
N LYS A 2 -19.62 -30.36 25.95
CA LYS A 2 -20.95 -29.95 25.49
C LYS A 2 -20.87 -29.74 23.97
N THR A 3 -21.41 -30.66 23.19
CA THR A 3 -21.42 -30.59 21.72
C THR A 3 -22.26 -29.40 21.31
N LEU A 4 -21.65 -28.38 20.71
CA LEU A 4 -22.38 -27.23 20.18
C LEU A 4 -23.19 -27.73 18.96
N PRO A 5 -24.52 -27.51 18.93
CA PRO A 5 -25.35 -27.97 17.83
C PRO A 5 -24.89 -27.30 16.52
N ILE A 6 -24.92 -28.04 15.41
CA ILE A 6 -24.48 -27.57 14.08
C ILE A 6 -25.10 -26.20 13.71
N LYS A 7 -26.34 -25.93 14.14
CA LYS A 7 -27.00 -24.62 13.95
C LYS A 7 -26.25 -23.45 14.61
N ALA A 8 -25.74 -23.64 15.83
CA ALA A 8 -24.98 -22.60 16.53
C ALA A 8 -23.62 -22.34 15.87
N LEU A 9 -22.98 -23.38 15.33
CA LEU A 9 -21.74 -23.24 14.56
C LEU A 9 -21.97 -22.54 13.22
N GLN A 10 -23.08 -22.82 12.54
CA GLN A 10 -23.48 -22.12 11.32
C GLN A 10 -23.81 -20.65 11.56
N GLU A 11 -24.42 -20.32 12.69
CA GLU A 11 -24.75 -18.95 13.12
C GLU A 11 -23.48 -18.15 13.46
N VAL A 12 -22.55 -18.76 14.19
CA VAL A 12 -21.22 -18.18 14.46
C VAL A 12 -20.40 -18.01 13.18
N LEU A 13 -20.43 -18.98 12.26
CA LEU A 13 -19.74 -18.88 10.96
C LEU A 13 -20.36 -17.82 10.05
N ARG A 14 -21.69 -17.64 10.08
CA ARG A 14 -22.38 -16.58 9.33
C ARG A 14 -22.01 -15.18 9.86
N ALA A 15 -22.03 -14.98 11.17
CA ALA A 15 -21.63 -13.72 11.80
C ALA A 15 -20.14 -13.39 11.62
N LEU A 16 -19.28 -14.40 11.48
CA LEU A 16 -17.85 -14.23 11.24
C LEU A 16 -17.50 -14.00 9.75
N VAL A 17 -18.38 -14.37 8.81
CA VAL A 17 -18.16 -14.24 7.36
C VAL A 17 -18.89 -13.04 6.74
N GLU A 18 -20.05 -12.62 7.24
CA GLU A 18 -20.74 -11.41 6.78
C GLU A 18 -20.25 -10.19 7.57
N VAL A 19 -19.72 -9.18 6.87
CA VAL A 19 -19.39 -7.85 7.41
C VAL A 19 -20.65 -7.02 7.76
N SER A 20 -21.74 -7.71 8.09
CA SER A 20 -23.05 -7.17 8.45
C SER A 20 -23.52 -7.90 9.72
N VAL A 21 -23.78 -7.13 10.77
CA VAL A 21 -24.19 -7.59 12.11
C VAL A 21 -25.60 -8.19 12.08
N ASP A 22 -26.49 -7.65 11.25
CA ASP A 22 -27.83 -8.20 10.98
C ASP A 22 -28.38 -7.60 9.67
N THR A 23 -29.40 -8.22 9.09
CA THR A 23 -30.15 -7.70 7.94
C THR A 23 -31.65 -7.91 8.13
N GLY A 24 -32.48 -7.10 7.51
CA GLY A 24 -33.94 -7.20 7.66
C GLY A 24 -34.72 -6.39 6.64
N VAL A 25 -36.04 -6.35 6.83
CA VAL A 25 -36.98 -5.56 6.04
C VAL A 25 -37.71 -4.64 7.01
N ALA A 26 -37.70 -3.34 6.75
CA ALA A 26 -38.39 -2.38 7.60
C ALA A 26 -39.91 -2.59 7.53
N ASP A 27 -40.63 -2.19 8.56
CA ASP A 27 -42.09 -2.16 8.58
C ASP A 27 -42.62 -0.82 8.05
N ASP A 28 -43.86 -0.82 7.55
CA ASP A 28 -44.60 0.40 7.14
C ASP A 28 -44.79 1.42 8.28
N THR A 29 -44.57 1.01 9.53
CA THR A 29 -44.62 1.91 10.70
C THR A 29 -43.38 2.78 10.87
N SER A 30 -42.34 2.54 10.07
CA SER A 30 -41.09 3.29 10.07
C SER A 30 -41.31 4.77 9.74
N LEU A 31 -40.45 5.63 10.29
CA LEU A 31 -40.51 7.09 10.14
C LEU A 31 -39.13 7.64 9.75
N VAL A 32 -39.07 8.93 9.41
CA VAL A 32 -37.76 9.59 9.20
C VAL A 32 -36.87 9.57 10.45
N THR A 33 -37.46 9.43 11.64
CA THR A 33 -36.75 9.40 12.94
C THR A 33 -36.50 7.99 13.48
N ARG A 34 -36.97 6.93 12.82
CA ARG A 34 -36.73 5.54 13.26
C ARG A 34 -37.06 4.51 12.18
N LEU A 35 -36.36 3.39 12.20
CA LEU A 35 -36.70 2.21 11.42
C LEU A 35 -37.30 1.17 12.37
N ASP A 36 -38.53 0.75 12.12
CA ASP A 36 -39.22 -0.28 12.89
C ASP A 36 -39.15 -1.62 12.14
N ASP A 37 -38.91 -2.71 12.87
CA ASP A 37 -38.95 -4.09 12.37
C ASP A 37 -39.45 -5.00 13.51
N SER A 38 -40.74 -5.28 13.50
CA SER A 38 -41.44 -6.09 14.50
C SER A 38 -41.11 -7.59 14.44
N ALA A 39 -40.46 -8.05 13.36
CA ALA A 39 -40.00 -9.43 13.24
C ALA A 39 -38.69 -9.67 14.01
N LYS A 40 -38.05 -8.62 14.53
CA LYS A 40 -36.78 -8.68 15.24
C LYS A 40 -36.94 -8.72 16.76
N ALA A 41 -35.88 -9.19 17.42
CA ALA A 41 -35.80 -9.28 18.87
C ALA A 41 -34.38 -8.91 19.34
N TRP A 42 -33.97 -7.68 19.04
CA TRP A 42 -32.64 -7.20 19.36
C TRP A 42 -32.44 -6.96 20.86
N PRO A 43 -31.23 -7.15 21.40
CA PRO A 43 -30.92 -6.64 22.72
C PRO A 43 -30.95 -5.10 22.69
N VAL A 44 -31.55 -4.49 23.71
CA VAL A 44 -31.68 -3.04 23.81
C VAL A 44 -30.29 -2.38 23.79
N ASN A 45 -30.12 -1.39 22.93
CA ASN A 45 -28.88 -0.62 22.71
C ASN A 45 -27.67 -1.42 22.24
N ALA A 46 -27.83 -2.66 21.79
CA ALA A 46 -26.74 -3.47 21.26
C ALA A 46 -26.09 -2.90 19.99
N PHE A 47 -26.81 -2.07 19.23
CA PHE A 47 -26.36 -1.54 17.94
C PHE A 47 -26.01 -0.05 17.98
N THR A 48 -25.90 0.52 19.18
CA THR A 48 -25.40 1.88 19.38
C THR A 48 -24.05 2.06 18.67
N ASP A 49 -23.88 3.19 17.99
CA ASP A 49 -22.69 3.54 17.19
C ASP A 49 -22.43 2.71 15.92
N LEU A 50 -23.27 1.71 15.60
CA LEU A 50 -23.24 1.02 14.32
C LEU A 50 -23.94 1.83 13.21
N ILE A 51 -23.89 1.34 11.97
CA ILE A 51 -24.67 1.89 10.86
C ILE A 51 -25.83 0.98 10.49
N VAL A 52 -26.91 1.60 10.06
CA VAL A 52 -27.95 0.99 9.23
C VAL A 52 -27.86 1.57 7.83
N GLU A 53 -27.82 0.69 6.84
CA GLU A 53 -27.85 1.03 5.41
C GLU A 53 -29.10 0.41 4.78
N ILE A 54 -29.87 1.21 4.04
CA ILE A 54 -30.99 0.73 3.24
C ILE A 54 -30.45 0.26 1.89
N THR A 55 -30.52 -1.04 1.61
CA THR A 55 -29.91 -1.68 0.45
C THR A 55 -30.85 -1.86 -0.74
N ALA A 56 -32.17 -1.74 -0.53
CA ALA A 56 -33.17 -1.78 -1.61
C ALA A 56 -34.48 -1.16 -1.14
N GLY A 57 -35.34 -0.74 -2.07
CA GLY A 57 -36.69 -0.24 -1.80
C GLY A 57 -36.74 1.26 -1.47
N THR A 58 -37.74 1.68 -0.71
CA THR A 58 -37.91 3.11 -0.37
C THR A 58 -36.75 3.62 0.49
N GLY A 59 -36.02 4.61 -0.04
CA GLY A 59 -34.89 5.18 0.68
C GLY A 59 -33.59 4.40 0.54
N GLU A 60 -33.46 3.53 -0.48
CA GLU A 60 -32.22 2.87 -0.89
C GLU A 60 -31.03 3.85 -0.99
N GLY A 61 -29.85 3.38 -0.56
CA GLY A 61 -28.59 4.13 -0.55
C GLY A 61 -28.43 5.06 0.66
N GLN A 62 -29.44 5.16 1.54
CA GLN A 62 -29.31 5.90 2.78
C GLN A 62 -28.52 5.09 3.81
N VAL A 63 -27.48 5.70 4.36
CA VAL A 63 -26.71 5.18 5.50
C VAL A 63 -26.90 6.12 6.68
N ARG A 64 -27.24 5.56 7.85
CA ARG A 64 -27.40 6.32 9.10
C ARG A 64 -26.67 5.63 10.24
N LYS A 65 -26.03 6.43 11.10
CA LYS A 65 -25.49 5.95 12.37
C LYS A 65 -26.64 5.74 13.35
N ILE A 66 -26.62 4.64 14.08
CA ILE A 66 -27.63 4.28 15.08
C ILE A 66 -27.28 4.95 16.41
N ASP A 67 -28.21 5.77 16.93
CA ASP A 67 -28.14 6.42 18.24
C ASP A 67 -28.54 5.46 19.36
N SER A 68 -29.65 4.74 19.15
CA SER A 68 -30.15 3.74 20.10
C SER A 68 -31.01 2.71 19.37
N ASN A 69 -31.24 1.57 20.01
CA ASN A 69 -32.18 0.57 19.50
C ASN A 69 -32.99 -0.07 20.62
N THR A 70 -34.26 -0.30 20.35
CA THR A 70 -35.09 -1.19 21.17
C THR A 70 -35.05 -2.61 20.60
N ALA A 71 -35.92 -3.50 21.07
CA ALA A 71 -36.02 -4.85 20.54
C ALA A 71 -36.45 -4.90 19.06
N THR A 72 -37.16 -3.88 18.59
CA THR A 72 -37.82 -3.86 17.27
C THR A 72 -37.71 -2.51 16.56
N SER A 73 -36.85 -1.60 17.04
CA SER A 73 -36.75 -0.25 16.47
C SER A 73 -35.32 0.27 16.55
N LEU A 74 -34.85 0.89 15.47
CA LEU A 74 -33.57 1.58 15.38
C LEU A 74 -33.83 3.09 15.30
N VAL A 75 -33.22 3.85 16.21
CA VAL A 75 -33.24 5.31 16.18
C VAL A 75 -31.91 5.79 15.61
N PRO A 76 -31.89 6.45 14.45
CA PRO A 76 -30.66 7.02 13.90
C PRO A 76 -30.31 8.35 14.58
N VAL A 77 -29.01 8.67 14.63
CA VAL A 77 -28.50 9.97 15.12
C VAL A 77 -28.97 11.12 14.24
N THR A 78 -28.97 10.90 12.93
CA THR A 78 -29.50 11.83 11.94
C THR A 78 -30.71 11.22 11.25
N ASN A 79 -31.78 11.98 11.09
CA ASN A 79 -32.99 11.48 10.46
C ASN A 79 -32.72 10.96 9.03
N PHE A 80 -33.46 9.93 8.63
CA PHE A 80 -33.56 9.57 7.22
C PHE A 80 -34.16 10.73 6.43
N ALA A 81 -33.67 10.94 5.21
CA ALA A 81 -34.25 11.92 4.29
C ALA A 81 -35.61 11.43 3.77
N THR A 82 -35.69 10.12 3.50
CA THR A 82 -36.93 9.42 3.14
C THR A 82 -37.17 8.30 4.15
N ALA A 83 -38.37 8.25 4.75
CA ALA A 83 -38.73 7.19 5.67
C ALA A 83 -38.70 5.82 4.95
N PRO A 84 -38.03 4.80 5.52
CA PRO A 84 -38.17 3.41 5.07
C PRO A 84 -39.62 2.93 5.20
N ASP A 85 -39.99 1.88 4.47
CA ASP A 85 -41.31 1.23 4.46
C ASP A 85 -41.18 -0.31 4.34
N ALA A 86 -42.31 -1.03 4.21
CA ALA A 86 -42.35 -2.50 4.06
C ALA A 86 -41.60 -3.06 2.83
N THR A 87 -41.17 -2.21 1.90
CA THR A 87 -40.37 -2.62 0.73
C THR A 87 -38.87 -2.43 0.96
N SER A 88 -38.49 -1.80 2.07
CA SER A 88 -37.13 -1.32 2.32
C SER A 88 -36.29 -2.40 3.00
N GLN A 89 -35.31 -2.92 2.28
CA GLN A 89 -34.34 -3.88 2.84
C GLN A 89 -33.18 -3.12 3.47
N TYR A 90 -32.70 -3.57 4.62
CA TYR A 90 -31.61 -2.93 5.32
C TYR A 90 -30.56 -3.91 5.83
N ARG A 91 -29.35 -3.39 6.04
CA ARG A 91 -28.25 -4.08 6.72
C ARG A 91 -27.71 -3.22 7.86
N ILE A 92 -27.46 -3.85 9.00
CA ILE A 92 -26.73 -3.27 10.12
C ILE A 92 -25.27 -3.71 9.99
N GLY A 93 -24.34 -2.76 10.09
CA GLY A 93 -22.91 -3.05 9.95
C GLY A 93 -22.06 -2.07 10.77
N PHE A 94 -20.75 -2.31 10.79
CA PHE A 94 -19.83 -1.42 11.47
C PHE A 94 -19.73 -0.07 10.75
N TYR A 95 -19.74 1.03 11.52
CA TYR A 95 -19.40 2.36 11.01
C TYR A 95 -17.91 2.36 10.65
N GLY A 96 -17.65 2.07 9.41
CA GLY A 96 -16.34 2.03 8.85
C GLY A 96 -16.52 1.54 7.45
N LYS A 97 -16.36 2.43 6.47
CA LYS A 97 -15.88 1.93 5.20
C LYS A 97 -14.67 1.07 5.59
N MET A 98 -14.63 -0.20 5.22
CA MET A 98 -13.36 -0.84 4.94
C MET A 98 -12.76 -0.15 3.70
N THR A 99 -12.69 1.19 3.71
CA THR A 99 -11.63 1.88 3.01
C THR A 99 -10.44 1.45 3.82
N SER A 100 -9.75 0.45 3.31
CA SER A 100 -8.43 0.05 3.77
C SER A 100 -7.48 1.20 3.50
N ASP A 101 -7.76 2.37 4.05
CA ASP A 101 -6.79 3.41 4.24
C ASP A 101 -5.99 2.85 5.38
N ILE A 102 -4.91 2.14 5.04
CA ILE A 102 -3.88 1.73 5.99
C ILE A 102 -3.30 3.04 6.52
N ALA A 103 -3.99 3.65 7.47
CA ALA A 103 -3.60 4.90 8.08
C ALA A 103 -2.45 4.68 9.06
N SER A 104 -2.09 3.41 9.34
CA SER A 104 -0.92 3.08 10.14
C SER A 104 -0.38 1.69 9.82
N TRP A 105 0.94 1.53 9.89
CA TRP A 105 1.61 0.22 9.94
C TRP A 105 2.62 0.24 11.09
N GLY A 106 2.56 -0.77 11.97
CA GLY A 106 3.49 -0.87 13.10
C GLY A 106 3.33 0.25 14.13
N GLY A 107 2.13 0.79 14.30
CA GLY A 107 1.85 1.87 15.25
C GLY A 107 2.27 3.27 14.80
N THR A 108 2.73 3.42 13.55
CA THR A 108 3.10 4.73 12.99
C THR A 108 2.08 5.15 11.95
N GLY A 109 1.53 6.36 12.06
CA GLY A 109 0.56 6.90 11.11
C GLY A 109 1.16 7.09 9.71
N LEU A 110 0.54 6.51 8.66
CA LEU A 110 0.89 6.74 7.26
C LEU A 110 0.28 8.06 6.80
N THR A 111 0.91 9.17 7.17
CA THR A 111 0.53 10.52 6.73
C THR A 111 0.97 10.75 5.29
N GLY A 112 0.46 9.98 4.32
CA GLY A 112 0.91 10.08 2.92
C GLY A 112 2.43 10.19 2.80
N ARG A 113 3.17 9.49 3.67
CA ARG A 113 4.62 9.68 3.80
C ARG A 113 5.19 9.31 2.46
N ASP A 114 5.80 10.28 1.80
CA ASP A 114 6.40 10.07 0.50
C ASP A 114 7.44 8.95 0.61
N ILE A 115 7.06 7.75 0.15
CA ILE A 115 7.91 6.57 0.16
C ILE A 115 9.03 6.68 -0.88
N SER A 116 9.13 7.79 -1.61
CA SER A 116 10.20 8.04 -2.58
C SER A 116 11.58 7.92 -1.94
N ALA A 117 11.77 8.32 -0.68
CA ALA A 117 13.04 8.13 0.02
C ALA A 117 13.33 6.66 0.33
N ASP A 118 12.30 5.88 0.69
CA ASP A 118 12.42 4.45 0.96
C ASP A 118 12.66 3.64 -0.33
N LEU A 119 11.98 4.02 -1.41
CA LEU A 119 12.20 3.46 -2.76
C LEU A 119 13.59 3.84 -3.28
N GLN A 120 14.04 5.08 -3.05
CA GLN A 120 15.41 5.49 -3.37
C GLN A 120 16.43 4.67 -2.58
N ALA A 121 16.19 4.38 -1.30
CA ALA A 121 17.09 3.55 -0.51
C ALA A 121 17.17 2.09 -1.03
N LEU A 122 16.08 1.54 -1.55
CA LEU A 122 16.04 0.21 -2.16
C LEU A 122 16.69 0.16 -3.54
N THR A 123 16.57 1.22 -4.35
CA THR A 123 17.27 1.33 -5.64
C THR A 123 18.76 1.69 -5.47
N ASP A 124 19.12 2.40 -4.40
CA ASP A 124 20.52 2.69 -4.06
C ASP A 124 21.30 1.41 -3.69
N ILE A 125 20.62 0.33 -3.28
CA ILE A 125 21.27 -0.97 -3.03
C ILE A 125 21.60 -1.71 -4.34
N THR A 126 20.85 -1.47 -5.43
CA THR A 126 20.92 -2.29 -6.66
C THR A 126 21.66 -1.65 -7.83
N ILE A 127 21.74 -0.33 -7.92
CA ILE A 127 22.50 0.35 -9.00
C ILE A 127 23.55 1.28 -8.43
N THR A 128 23.22 2.11 -7.43
CA THR A 128 24.20 3.01 -6.80
C THR A 128 25.20 2.26 -5.94
N GLY A 129 24.80 1.20 -5.24
CA GLY A 129 25.67 0.32 -4.46
C GLY A 129 26.59 -0.51 -5.35
N ILE A 130 26.07 -0.93 -6.51
CA ILE A 130 26.89 -1.52 -7.58
C ILE A 130 27.83 -0.46 -8.18
N LEU A 131 27.38 0.77 -8.42
CA LEU A 131 28.21 1.87 -8.93
C LEU A 131 29.21 2.41 -7.90
N LYS A 132 28.96 2.28 -6.59
CA LYS A 132 29.86 2.62 -5.48
C LYS A 132 30.86 1.49 -5.22
N SER A 133 30.47 0.23 -5.38
CA SER A 133 31.42 -0.90 -5.40
C SER A 133 32.27 -0.93 -6.67
N ILE A 134 31.76 -0.40 -7.78
CA ILE A 134 32.52 -0.01 -8.97
C ILE A 134 33.18 1.38 -8.75
N GLY A 135 32.75 2.16 -7.77
CA GLY A 135 33.03 3.59 -7.58
C GLY A 135 34.34 3.91 -6.86
N ASP A 136 34.96 2.91 -6.24
CA ASP A 136 36.41 2.97 -5.96
C ASP A 136 37.27 2.92 -7.25
N ILE A 137 36.67 2.90 -8.44
CA ILE A 137 37.37 3.18 -9.71
C ILE A 137 37.40 4.68 -10.02
N ALA A 138 36.51 5.50 -9.45
CA ALA A 138 36.60 6.97 -9.56
C ALA A 138 37.55 7.57 -8.49
N ALA A 139 37.73 6.87 -7.36
CA ALA A 139 38.73 7.21 -6.34
C ALA A 139 40.14 6.70 -6.71
N ALA A 140 40.25 5.73 -7.62
CA ALA A 140 41.45 5.59 -8.41
C ALA A 140 41.44 6.73 -9.44
N GLU A 141 42.37 7.68 -9.35
CA GLU A 141 42.80 8.44 -10.52
C GLU A 141 42.78 7.48 -11.71
N SER A 142 42.01 7.81 -12.77
CA SER A 142 41.81 6.96 -13.94
C SER A 142 43.07 6.14 -14.18
N LEU A 143 43.01 4.81 -14.22
CA LEU A 143 44.22 3.98 -14.34
C LEU A 143 45.15 4.48 -15.47
N ILE A 144 44.57 5.11 -16.49
CA ILE A 144 45.22 5.89 -17.55
C ILE A 144 46.05 7.07 -17.00
N ALA A 145 45.48 7.92 -16.14
CA ALA A 145 46.16 9.00 -15.43
C ALA A 145 47.29 8.49 -14.51
N ARG A 146 47.08 7.39 -13.77
CA ARG A 146 48.15 6.80 -12.92
C ARG A 146 49.27 6.21 -13.74
N ILE A 147 48.97 5.48 -14.81
CA ILE A 147 49.98 4.93 -15.74
C ILE A 147 50.71 6.08 -16.46
N GLY A 148 50.01 7.16 -16.80
CA GLY A 148 50.60 8.39 -17.36
C GLY A 148 51.57 9.07 -16.40
N ALA A 149 51.16 9.31 -15.16
CA ALA A 149 52.01 9.89 -14.11
C ALA A 149 53.26 9.02 -13.84
N ILE A 150 53.10 7.69 -13.82
CA ILE A 150 54.23 6.74 -13.68
C ILE A 150 55.16 6.83 -14.90
N ALA A 151 54.63 6.90 -16.12
CA ALA A 151 55.45 7.02 -17.32
C ALA A 151 56.27 8.33 -17.32
N ASP A 152 55.66 9.45 -16.91
CA ASP A 152 56.34 10.75 -16.82
C ASP A 152 57.39 10.75 -15.70
N ALA A 153 57.08 10.14 -14.54
CA ALA A 153 58.04 9.98 -13.45
C ALA A 153 59.25 9.11 -13.85
N VAL A 154 59.02 8.03 -14.61
CA VAL A 154 60.08 7.15 -15.12
C VAL A 154 60.97 7.88 -16.12
N VAL A 155 60.39 8.71 -17.00
CA VAL A 155 61.16 9.57 -17.91
C VAL A 155 61.95 10.65 -17.16
N ALA A 156 61.33 11.30 -16.17
CA ALA A 156 61.98 12.30 -15.31
C ALA A 156 63.13 11.70 -14.49
N ALA A 157 63.01 10.43 -14.10
CA ALA A 157 64.08 9.65 -13.46
C ALA A 157 65.18 9.18 -14.43
N GLY A 158 65.14 9.57 -15.72
CA GLY A 158 66.18 9.31 -16.71
C GLY A 158 66.05 7.99 -17.48
N ALA A 159 64.96 7.23 -17.28
CA ALA A 159 64.75 5.99 -18.01
C ALA A 159 64.26 6.25 -19.44
N THR A 160 65.18 6.20 -20.39
CA THR A 160 64.89 6.15 -21.83
C THR A 160 64.98 4.70 -22.31
N GLY A 161 63.86 4.02 -22.55
CA GLY A 161 63.92 2.62 -23.02
C GLY A 161 62.63 1.81 -22.93
N SER A 162 62.79 0.48 -22.97
CA SER A 162 61.72 -0.52 -23.15
C SER A 162 60.59 -0.41 -22.13
N VAL A 163 60.88 -0.08 -20.87
CA VAL A 163 59.86 0.03 -19.80
C VAL A 163 58.95 1.24 -20.02
N SER A 164 59.52 2.42 -20.24
CA SER A 164 58.77 3.65 -20.53
C SER A 164 57.94 3.51 -21.81
N ALA A 165 58.48 2.82 -22.83
CA ALA A 165 57.76 2.55 -24.07
C ALA A 165 56.58 1.57 -23.89
N LYS A 166 56.75 0.53 -23.07
CA LYS A 166 55.69 -0.43 -22.75
C LYS A 166 54.54 0.23 -21.99
N LEU A 167 54.84 1.09 -21.02
CA LEU A 167 53.83 1.82 -20.26
C LEU A 167 53.01 2.74 -21.18
N ARG A 168 53.66 3.50 -22.07
CA ARG A 168 52.97 4.34 -23.07
C ARG A 168 52.03 3.55 -23.98
N ARG A 169 52.45 2.37 -24.45
CA ARG A 169 51.59 1.50 -25.28
C ARG A 169 50.36 1.03 -24.52
N LEU A 170 50.53 0.62 -23.27
CA LEU A 170 49.43 0.19 -22.41
C LEU A 170 48.40 1.32 -22.22
N THR A 171 48.87 2.56 -22.04
CA THR A 171 48.00 3.75 -21.95
C THR A 171 47.14 3.90 -23.22
N THR A 172 47.75 3.76 -24.40
CA THR A 172 47.03 3.85 -25.70
C THR A 172 46.03 2.72 -25.89
N ASP A 173 46.42 1.47 -25.63
CA ASP A 173 45.55 0.31 -25.81
C ASP A 173 44.31 0.40 -24.90
N LEU A 174 44.50 0.86 -23.66
CA LEU A 174 43.39 1.03 -22.71
C LEU A 174 42.45 2.18 -23.11
N ALA A 175 42.98 3.27 -23.67
CA ALA A 175 42.18 4.36 -24.22
C ALA A 175 41.31 3.89 -25.41
N THR A 176 41.87 3.07 -26.29
CA THR A 176 41.14 2.48 -27.42
C THR A 176 40.03 1.56 -26.95
N ARG A 177 40.29 0.66 -26.00
CA ARG A 177 39.27 -0.26 -25.46
C ARG A 177 38.15 0.49 -24.71
N ALA A 178 38.47 1.59 -24.04
CA ALA A 178 37.47 2.45 -23.41
C ALA A 178 36.55 3.11 -24.46
N ALA A 179 37.11 3.55 -25.60
CA ALA A 179 36.34 4.09 -26.72
C ALA A 179 35.46 3.02 -27.38
N GLU A 180 35.99 1.81 -27.63
CA GLU A 180 35.24 0.68 -28.18
C GLU A 180 34.06 0.26 -27.29
N ALA A 181 34.29 0.19 -25.97
CA ALA A 181 33.23 -0.12 -25.00
C ALA A 181 32.14 0.96 -24.93
N THR A 182 32.48 2.21 -25.25
CA THR A 182 31.52 3.33 -25.32
C THR A 182 30.73 3.27 -26.64
N LEU A 183 31.40 2.95 -27.76
CA LEU A 183 30.77 2.79 -29.07
C LEU A 183 29.80 1.60 -29.10
N ALA A 184 30.16 0.48 -28.48
CA ALA A 184 29.32 -0.71 -28.37
C ALA A 184 28.01 -0.47 -27.60
N LYS A 185 27.96 0.54 -26.73
CA LYS A 185 26.74 0.95 -26.02
C LYS A 185 25.81 1.86 -26.84
N LEU A 186 26.30 2.43 -27.95
CA LEU A 186 25.56 3.38 -28.78
C LEU A 186 24.89 2.74 -30.01
N ILE A 187 25.19 1.48 -30.32
CA ILE A 187 24.57 0.75 -31.44
C ILE A 187 23.39 -0.06 -30.88
N PRO A 188 22.11 0.33 -31.11
CA PRO A 188 20.97 -0.52 -30.77
C PRO A 188 20.99 -1.76 -31.68
N ILE A 189 20.90 -2.94 -31.08
CA ILE A 189 20.80 -4.22 -31.80
C ILE A 189 19.46 -4.23 -32.54
N ALA A 190 19.51 -4.16 -33.87
CA ALA A 190 18.36 -4.35 -34.76
C ALA A 190 18.31 -5.80 -35.26
#